data_AF-A0A2H0N7N4-F1
#
_entry.id   AF-A0A2H0N7N4-F1
#
_cell.length_a   1.000
_cell.length_b   1.000
_cell.length_c   1.000
_cell.angle_alpha   90.00
_cell.angle_beta   90.00
_cell.angle_gamma   90.00
#
_symmetry.space_group_name_H-M   'P 1'
#
loop_
_entity.id
_entity.type
_entity.pdbx_description
1 polymer ?
#
loop_
_entity_poly.entity_id
_entity_poly.type
_entity_poly.pdbx_seq_one_letter_code
_entity_poly.pdbx_strand_id
1 'polypeptide(L)'
;MDNLTKKDIQELLDAKIDPLAVSMQNEFAVINDRLGSVENRLENVEDRLGSVENRLENVEDRLGSVESDVSWMKNNSGELFTKLDKFIALYDDQKQELTFLSGQLKRLEMRVDKIESEK
;
A
#
# COMPACT_ATOMS: atom_id res chain seq x y z
N MET A 1 30.51 -34.91 -75.00
CA MET A 1 30.07 -34.19 -73.80
C MET A 1 31.34 -33.81 -73.08
N ASP A 2 31.60 -32.52 -72.92
CA ASP A 2 32.78 -32.10 -72.17
C ASP A 2 32.63 -32.54 -70.72
N ASN A 3 33.65 -33.24 -70.22
CA ASN A 3 33.67 -33.71 -68.85
C ASN A 3 34.11 -32.57 -67.93
N LEU A 4 33.36 -32.37 -66.84
CA LEU A 4 33.74 -31.47 -65.76
C LEU A 4 35.15 -31.79 -65.25
N THR A 5 36.01 -30.78 -65.25
CA THR A 5 37.36 -30.89 -64.69
C THR A 5 37.38 -30.48 -63.22
N LYS A 6 38.42 -30.88 -62.49
CA LYS A 6 38.64 -30.43 -61.10
C LYS A 6 38.72 -28.90 -60.99
N LYS A 7 39.22 -28.23 -62.03
CA LYS A 7 39.32 -26.76 -62.09
C LYS A 7 37.93 -26.12 -62.18
N ASP A 8 37.05 -26.67 -63.02
CA ASP A 8 35.67 -26.18 -63.17
C ASP A 8 34.89 -26.31 -61.85
N ILE A 9 35.12 -27.39 -61.10
CA ILE A 9 34.54 -27.59 -59.77
C ILE A 9 35.09 -26.57 -58.78
N GLN A 10 36.39 -26.28 -58.79
CA GLN A 10 37.01 -25.29 -57.90
C GLN A 10 36.47 -23.89 -58.17
N GLU A 11 36.39 -23.47 -59.44
CA GLU A 11 35.85 -22.15 -59.80
C GLU A 11 34.38 -22.01 -59.41
N LEU A 12 33.58 -23.07 -59.55
CA LEU A 12 32.19 -23.09 -59.08
C LEU A 12 32.07 -23.00 -57.55
N LEU A 13 32.98 -23.65 -56.81
CA LEU A 13 33.04 -23.57 -55.35
C LEU A 13 33.42 -22.16 -54.90
N ASP A 14 34.48 -21.58 -55.45
CA ASP A 14 34.93 -20.23 -55.10
C ASP A 14 33.83 -19.19 -55.45
N ALA A 15 33.12 -19.37 -56.56
CA ALA A 15 32.05 -18.47 -56.98
C ALA A 15 30.76 -18.55 -56.14
N LYS A 16 30.55 -19.63 -55.38
CA LYS A 16 29.29 -19.87 -54.64
C LYS A 16 29.47 -20.01 -53.14
N ILE A 17 30.46 -20.78 -52.71
CA ILE A 17 30.72 -21.08 -51.31
C ILE A 17 31.37 -19.90 -50.60
N ASP A 18 32.36 -19.23 -51.20
CA ASP A 18 33.01 -18.09 -50.53
C ASP A 18 32.03 -16.92 -50.27
N PRO A 19 31.20 -16.48 -51.23
CA PRO A 19 30.20 -15.45 -50.98
C PRO A 19 29.14 -15.88 -49.95
N LEU A 20 28.75 -17.16 -49.98
CA LEU A 20 27.80 -17.70 -49.00
C LEU A 20 28.39 -17.67 -47.58
N ALA A 21 29.65 -18.10 -47.42
CA ALA A 21 30.34 -18.07 -46.13
C ALA A 21 30.45 -16.65 -45.58
N VAL A 22 30.79 -15.67 -46.43
CA VAL A 22 30.81 -14.24 -46.05
C VAL A 22 29.42 -13.74 -45.66
N SER A 23 28.38 -14.07 -46.43
CA SER A 23 27.00 -13.68 -46.10
C SER A 23 26.56 -14.24 -44.75
N MET A 24 26.85 -15.52 -44.49
CA MET A 24 26.53 -16.17 -43.22
C MET A 24 27.29 -15.53 -42.05
N GLN A 25 28.58 -15.21 -42.21
CA GLN A 25 29.34 -14.50 -41.18
C GLN A 25 28.74 -13.13 -40.85
N ASN A 26 28.30 -12.39 -41.87
CA ASN A 26 27.65 -11.10 -41.68
C ASN A 26 26.30 -11.24 -40.96
N GLU A 27 25.47 -12.22 -41.34
CA GLU A 27 24.21 -12.48 -40.66
C GLU A 27 24.41 -12.89 -39.20
N PHE A 28 25.41 -13.74 -38.91
CA PHE A 28 25.77 -14.10 -37.55
C PHE A 28 26.26 -12.91 -36.72
N ALA A 29 27.05 -12.00 -37.31
CA ALA A 29 27.45 -10.77 -36.64
C ALA A 29 26.24 -9.91 -36.25
N VAL A 30 25.30 -9.71 -37.18
CA VAL A 30 24.06 -8.97 -36.92
C VAL A 30 23.20 -9.65 -35.84
N ILE A 31 23.13 -10.98 -35.84
CA ILE A 31 22.42 -11.74 -34.81
C ILE A 31 23.08 -11.53 -33.43
N ASN A 32 24.40 -11.61 -33.35
CA ASN A 32 25.14 -11.40 -32.10
C ASN A 32 24.91 -9.99 -31.54
N ASP A 33 24.95 -8.95 -32.39
CA ASP A 33 24.69 -7.58 -31.97
C ASP A 33 23.25 -7.41 -31.43
N ARG A 34 22.27 -8.05 -32.09
CA ARG A 34 20.88 -8.04 -31.64
C ARG A 34 20.71 -8.77 -30.31
N LEU A 35 21.40 -9.89 -30.12
CA LEU A 35 21.37 -10.63 -28.86
C LEU A 35 21.99 -9.82 -27.71
N GLY A 36 23.14 -9.17 -27.93
CA GLY A 36 23.72 -8.27 -26.94
C GLY A 36 22.79 -7.09 -26.60
N SER A 37 22.05 -6.55 -27.58
CA SER A 37 21.03 -5.54 -27.32
C SER A 37 19.86 -6.07 -26.47
N VAL A 38 19.45 -7.32 -26.69
CA VAL A 38 18.41 -7.98 -25.89
C VAL A 38 18.88 -8.22 -24.46
N GLU A 39 20.12 -8.70 -24.28
CA GLU A 39 20.73 -8.92 -22.95
C GLU A 39 20.74 -7.62 -22.13
N ASN A 40 21.24 -6.52 -22.69
CA ASN A 40 21.25 -5.21 -22.02
C ASN A 40 19.84 -4.73 -21.64
N ARG A 41 18.83 -5.01 -22.47
CA ARG A 41 17.44 -4.65 -22.18
C ARG A 41 16.85 -5.51 -21.06
N LEU A 42 17.24 -6.78 -20.98
CA LEU A 42 16.80 -7.68 -19.92
C LEU A 42 17.41 -7.29 -18.57
N GLU A 43 18.70 -6.96 -18.54
CA GLU A 43 19.37 -6.42 -17.33
C GLU A 43 18.65 -5.16 -16.81
N ASN A 44 18.30 -4.22 -17.70
CA ASN A 44 17.53 -3.03 -17.30
C ASN A 44 16.13 -3.38 -16.76
N VAL A 45 15.49 -4.41 -17.31
CA VAL A 45 14.17 -4.88 -16.82
C VAL A 45 14.32 -5.48 -15.42
N GLU A 46 15.35 -6.29 -15.19
CA GLU A 46 15.66 -6.86 -13.87
C GLU A 46 15.88 -5.77 -12.82
N ASP A 47 16.70 -4.76 -13.12
CA ASP A 47 16.93 -3.62 -12.23
C ASP A 47 15.63 -2.87 -11.87
N ARG A 48 14.80 -2.64 -12.90
CA ARG A 48 13.50 -1.95 -12.71
C ARG A 48 12.55 -2.78 -11.87
N LEU A 49 12.53 -4.10 -12.05
CA LEU A 49 11.70 -5.00 -11.24
C LEU A 49 12.17 -5.01 -9.79
N GLY A 50 13.48 -5.09 -9.53
CA GLY A 50 14.01 -4.98 -8.16
C GLY A 50 13.67 -3.64 -7.49
N SER A 51 13.68 -2.53 -8.26
CA SER A 51 13.22 -1.23 -7.74
C SER A 51 11.72 -1.21 -7.43
N VAL A 52 10.89 -1.91 -8.21
CA VAL A 52 9.45 -2.03 -7.96
C VAL A 52 9.19 -2.87 -6.71
N GLU A 53 9.88 -4.00 -6.53
CA GLU A 53 9.78 -4.86 -5.35
C GLU A 53 10.08 -4.07 -4.07
N ASN A 54 11.21 -3.36 -4.01
CA ASN A 54 11.57 -2.52 -2.86
C ASN A 54 10.52 -1.43 -2.55
N ARG A 55 9.90 -0.87 -3.59
CA ARG A 55 8.84 0.14 -3.41
C ARG A 55 7.55 -0.48 -2.88
N LEU A 56 7.23 -1.71 -3.26
CA LEU A 56 6.07 -2.43 -2.78
C LEU A 56 6.24 -2.83 -1.30
N GLU A 57 7.42 -3.32 -0.91
CA GLU A 57 7.74 -3.60 0.49
C GLU A 57 7.55 -2.36 1.38
N ASN A 58 8.05 -1.19 0.95
CA ASN A 58 7.83 0.06 1.68
C ASN A 58 6.35 0.47 1.79
N VAL A 59 5.55 0.19 0.75
CA VAL A 59 4.11 0.46 0.76
C VAL A 59 3.41 -0.47 1.75
N GLU A 60 3.78 -1.75 1.79
CA GLU A 60 3.25 -2.73 2.74
C GLU A 60 3.53 -2.32 4.19
N ASP A 61 4.77 -1.93 4.50
CA ASP A 61 5.15 -1.44 5.84
C ASP A 61 4.34 -0.21 6.28
N ARG A 62 4.16 0.74 5.37
CA ARG A 62 3.39 1.97 5.63
C ARG A 62 1.92 1.65 5.84
N LEU A 63 1.35 0.73 5.06
CA LEU A 63 -0.03 0.30 5.25
C LEU A 63 -0.22 -0.42 6.58
N GLY A 64 0.71 -1.31 6.97
CA GLY A 64 0.66 -1.97 8.29
C GLY A 64 0.74 -0.98 9.46
N SER A 65 1.53 0.10 9.31
CA SER A 65 1.59 1.18 10.30
C SER A 65 0.26 1.94 10.39
N VAL A 66 -0.35 2.28 9.25
CA VAL A 66 -1.66 2.95 9.20
C VAL A 66 -2.77 2.08 9.80
N GLU A 67 -2.78 0.78 9.51
CA GLU A 67 -3.74 -0.16 10.09
C GLU A 67 -3.64 -0.20 11.62
N SER A 68 -2.40 -0.19 12.14
CA SER A 68 -2.14 -0.16 13.58
C SER A 68 -2.64 1.13 14.23
N ASP A 69 -2.37 2.28 13.62
CA ASP A 69 -2.83 3.58 14.11
C ASP A 69 -4.37 3.67 14.12
N VAL A 70 -5.02 3.23 13.04
CA VAL A 70 -6.49 3.20 12.94
C VAL A 70 -7.11 2.28 13.99
N SER A 71 -6.50 1.12 14.24
CA SER A 71 -6.93 0.19 15.29
C SER A 71 -6.85 0.82 16.68
N TRP A 72 -5.72 1.48 16.98
CA TRP A 72 -5.54 2.20 18.23
C TRP A 72 -6.56 3.34 18.41
N MET A 73 -6.79 4.14 17.37
CA MET A 73 -7.77 5.22 17.38
C MET A 73 -9.19 4.70 17.63
N LYS A 74 -9.56 3.58 17.01
CA LYS A 74 -10.87 2.96 17.20
C LYS A 74 -11.08 2.53 18.65
N ASN A 75 -10.08 1.90 19.26
CA ASN A 75 -10.15 1.45 20.65
C ASN A 75 -10.29 2.65 21.60
N ASN A 76 -9.45 3.66 21.44
CA ASN A 76 -9.50 4.87 22.28
C ASN A 76 -10.82 5.63 22.14
N SER A 77 -11.36 5.71 20.92
CA SER A 77 -12.68 6.31 20.69
C SER A 77 -13.78 5.53 21.43
N GLY A 78 -13.73 4.19 21.39
CA GLY A 78 -14.65 3.34 22.16
C GLY A 78 -14.55 3.56 23.68
N GLU A 79 -13.34 3.68 24.21
CA GLU A 79 -13.12 4.02 25.62
C GLU A 79 -13.66 5.41 25.98
N LEU A 80 -13.47 6.40 25.10
CA LEU A 80 -13.98 7.75 25.29
C LEU A 80 -15.51 7.77 25.33
N PHE A 81 -16.18 7.09 24.40
CA PHE A 81 -17.64 6.97 24.42
C PHE A 81 -18.14 6.32 25.72
N THR A 82 -17.47 5.25 26.17
CA THR A 82 -17.81 4.61 27.45
C THR A 82 -17.68 5.57 28.64
N LYS A 83 -16.65 6.43 28.64
CA LYS A 83 -16.48 7.47 29.68
C LYS A 83 -17.54 8.56 29.58
N LEU A 84 -17.94 8.95 28.37
CA LEU A 84 -19.01 9.92 28.13
C LEU A 84 -20.36 9.39 28.63
N ASP A 85 -20.70 8.13 28.36
CA ASP A 85 -21.93 7.51 28.87
C ASP A 85 -21.99 7.54 30.40
N LYS A 86 -20.86 7.23 31.06
CA LYS A 86 -20.75 7.34 32.53
C LYS A 86 -20.92 8.77 33.03
N PHE A 87 -20.33 9.74 32.34
CA PHE A 87 -20.45 11.15 32.72
C PHE A 87 -21.89 11.65 32.57
N ILE A 88 -22.57 11.28 31.49
CA ILE A 88 -23.99 11.60 31.26
C ILE A 88 -24.84 11.01 32.39
N ALA A 89 -24.63 9.74 32.76
CA ALA A 89 -25.35 9.12 33.86
C ALA A 89 -25.13 9.83 35.20
N LEU A 90 -23.89 10.22 35.52
CA LEU A 90 -23.57 10.98 36.72
C LEU A 90 -24.22 12.37 36.71
N TYR A 91 -24.27 13.04 35.56
CA TYR A 91 -24.92 14.34 35.43
C TYR A 91 -26.44 14.25 35.65
N ASP A 92 -27.08 13.19 35.12
CA ASP A 92 -28.50 12.95 35.33
C ASP A 92 -28.82 12.65 36.80
N ASP A 93 -27.97 11.88 37.48
CA ASP A 93 -28.10 11.59 38.92
C ASP A 93 -27.99 12.88 39.76
N GLN A 94 -26.97 13.70 39.49
CA GLN A 94 -26.82 15.02 40.15
C GLN A 94 -28.03 15.93 39.92
N LYS A 95 -28.60 15.93 38.70
CA LYS A 95 -29.80 16.71 38.39
C LYS A 95 -31.02 16.23 39.18
N GLN A 96 -31.15 14.92 39.41
CA GLN A 96 -32.22 14.34 40.24
C GLN A 96 -32.05 14.72 41.71
N GLU A 97 -30.82 14.66 42.24
CA GLU A 97 -30.51 15.07 43.62
C GLU A 97 -30.84 16.56 43.84
N LEU A 98 -30.46 17.44 42.93
CA LEU A 98 -30.82 18.87 42.99
C LEU A 98 -32.33 19.10 42.98
N THR A 99 -33.06 18.33 42.17
CA THR A 99 -34.53 18.41 42.12
C THR A 99 -35.14 17.97 43.46
N PHE A 100 -34.59 16.91 44.06
CA PHE A 100 -35.02 16.41 45.36
C PHE A 100 -34.75 17.42 46.49
N LEU A 101 -33.53 17.97 46.55
CA LEU A 101 -33.15 18.99 47.52
C LEU A 101 -34.00 20.26 47.39
N SER A 102 -34.28 20.71 46.15
CA SER A 102 -35.20 21.83 45.91
C SER A 102 -36.59 21.56 46.49
N GLY A 103 -37.11 20.34 46.35
CA GLY A 103 -38.37 19.93 46.95
C GLY A 103 -38.33 19.89 48.49
N GLN A 104 -37.21 19.48 49.08
CA GLN A 104 -37.02 19.53 50.54
C GLN A 104 -36.95 20.97 51.06
N LEU A 105 -36.25 21.86 50.35
CA LEU A 105 -36.14 23.28 50.72
C LEU A 105 -37.50 23.97 50.75
N LYS A 106 -38.32 23.78 49.71
CA LYS A 106 -39.71 24.29 49.67
C LYS A 106 -40.55 23.84 50.87
N ARG A 107 -40.38 22.59 51.29
CA ARG A 107 -41.08 22.06 52.48
C ARG A 107 -40.57 22.68 53.78
N LEU A 108 -39.27 22.97 53.87
CA LEU A 108 -38.71 23.66 55.02
C LEU A 108 -39.19 25.11 55.09
N GLU A 109 -39.19 25.83 53.96
CA GLU A 109 -39.74 27.20 53.84
C GLU A 109 -41.17 27.26 54.37
N MET A 110 -42.07 26.40 53.89
CA MET A 110 -43.46 26.34 54.39
C MET A 110 -43.57 26.04 55.90
N ARG A 111 -42.67 25.22 56.46
CA ARG A 111 -42.66 24.92 57.89
C ARG A 111 -42.19 26.11 58.71
N VAL A 112 -41.21 26.86 58.21
CA VAL A 112 -40.72 28.09 58.85
C VAL A 112 -41.83 29.15 58.85
N ASP A 113 -42.46 29.40 57.70
CA ASP A 113 -43.58 30.35 57.58
C ASP A 113 -44.70 30.04 58.58
N LYS A 114 -45.05 28.76 58.72
CA LYS A 114 -46.07 28.32 59.69
C LYS A 114 -45.66 28.66 61.14
N ILE A 115 -44.43 28.34 61.54
CA ILE A 115 -43.93 28.63 62.89
C ILE A 115 -43.90 30.14 63.15
N GLU A 116 -43.53 30.93 62.16
CA GLU A 116 -43.50 32.39 62.26
C GLU A 116 -44.91 32.99 62.40
N SER A 117 -45.93 32.39 61.76
CA SER A 117 -47.32 32.83 61.87
C SER A 117 -48.00 32.50 63.21
N GLU A 118 -47.45 31.54 63.97
CA GLU A 118 -47.98 31.08 65.27
C GLU A 118 -47.36 31.84 66.47
N LYS A 119 -46.45 32.79 66.24
CA LYS A 119 -45.83 33.65 67.26
C LYS A 119 -46.51 35.02 67.35
#